data_AF-A0A6C0HHM5-F1
#
_entry.id   AF-A0A6C0HHM5-F1
#
_cell.length_a   1.000
_cell.length_b   1.000
_cell.length_c   1.000
_cell.angle_alpha   90.00
_cell.angle_beta   90.00
_cell.angle_gamma   90.00
#
_symmetry.space_group_name_H-M   'P 1'
#
loop_
_entity.id
_entity.type
_entity.pdbx_description
1 polymer ?
#
loop_
_entity_poly.entity_id
_entity_poly.type
_entity_poly.pdbx_seq_one_letter_code
_entity_poly.pdbx_strand_id
1 'polypeptide(L)'
;MNLLYKILLYLVKLNGVYDIICAMSILDVFGILDIPVLQNIHLSMFLLPLEESSEPNKLCKRMLAYWIFTYGIIRLYSSEPHVISRSYYIEAIFIANESLVKNTMHINKAYFVICTSILFGFMVEIS
;
A
#
# COMPACT_ATOMS: atom_id res chain seq x y z
N MET A 1 -16.54 12.53 -20.51
CA MET A 1 -15.74 11.72 -19.57
C MET A 1 -16.24 10.28 -19.61
N ASN A 2 -15.42 9.35 -20.09
CA ASN A 2 -15.80 7.95 -20.33
C ASN A 2 -16.20 7.26 -19.01
N LEU A 3 -17.21 6.39 -19.03
CA LEU A 3 -17.65 5.61 -17.87
C LEU A 3 -16.50 4.82 -17.24
N LEU A 4 -15.61 4.27 -18.07
CA LEU A 4 -14.43 3.51 -17.62
C LEU A 4 -13.51 4.35 -16.74
N TYR A 5 -13.25 5.60 -17.14
CA TYR A 5 -12.42 6.53 -16.38
C TYR A 5 -13.04 6.88 -15.01
N LYS A 6 -14.37 7.07 -14.97
CA LYS A 6 -15.08 7.27 -13.69
C LYS A 6 -14.89 6.08 -12.76
N ILE A 7 -15.09 4.86 -13.27
CA ILE A 7 -14.92 3.63 -12.50
C ILE A 7 -13.49 3.52 -11.97
N LEU A 8 -12.48 3.77 -12.82
CA LEU A 8 -11.07 3.75 -12.43
C LEU A 8 -10.78 4.72 -11.28
N LEU A 9 -11.26 5.98 -11.38
CA LEU A 9 -11.09 6.97 -10.33
C LEU A 9 -11.74 6.54 -9.00
N TYR A 10 -12.91 5.91 -9.04
CA TYR A 10 -13.54 5.36 -7.83
C TYR A 10 -12.70 4.24 -7.21
N LEU A 11 -12.16 3.33 -8.02
CA LEU A 11 -11.28 2.26 -7.53
C LEU A 11 -10.00 2.81 -6.92
N VAL A 12 -9.36 3.79 -7.55
CA VAL A 12 -8.17 4.46 -7.02
C VAL A 12 -8.46 5.14 -5.69
N LYS A 13 -9.58 5.85 -5.57
CA LYS A 13 -9.98 6.50 -4.31
C LYS A 13 -10.30 5.48 -3.22
N LEU A 14 -10.98 4.38 -3.57
CA LEU A 14 -11.27 3.30 -2.63
C LEU A 14 -9.98 2.64 -2.13
N ASN A 15 -9.00 2.43 -3.01
CA ASN A 15 -7.68 1.96 -2.63
C ASN A 15 -6.96 2.96 -1.70
N GLY A 16 -7.06 4.26 -2.01
CA GLY A 16 -6.49 5.30 -1.14
C GLY A 16 -7.10 5.32 0.27
N VAL A 17 -8.43 5.14 0.38
CA VAL A 17 -9.12 5.01 1.68
C VAL A 17 -8.67 3.74 2.40
N TYR A 18 -8.59 2.61 1.69
CA TYR A 18 -8.10 1.35 2.24
C TYR A 18 -6.70 1.50 2.85
N ASP A 19 -5.76 2.11 2.12
CA ASP A 19 -4.39 2.35 2.59
C ASP A 19 -4.37 3.22 3.85
N ILE A 20 -5.17 4.30 3.90
CA ILE A 20 -5.27 5.18 5.07
C ILE A 20 -5.75 4.39 6.30
N ILE A 21 -6.82 3.60 6.16
CA ILE A 21 -7.36 2.83 7.28
C ILE A 21 -6.33 1.77 7.74
N CYS A 22 -5.67 1.08 6.80
CA CYS A 22 -4.61 0.13 7.10
C CYS A 22 -3.46 0.77 7.87
N ALA A 23 -2.98 1.93 7.42
CA ALA A 23 -1.91 2.66 8.10
C ALA A 23 -2.30 3.12 9.50
N MET A 24 -3.51 3.66 9.67
CA MET A 24 -4.01 4.09 10.99
C MET A 24 -4.17 2.91 11.94
N SER A 25 -4.56 1.74 11.43
CA SER A 25 -4.61 0.49 12.20
C SER A 25 -3.22 0.00 12.62
N ILE A 26 -2.22 0.05 11.72
CA ILE A 26 -0.83 -0.31 12.07
C ILE A 26 -0.24 0.63 13.13
N LEU A 27 -0.58 1.92 13.08
CA LEU A 27 -0.12 2.94 14.05
C LEU A 27 -0.89 2.90 15.38
N ASP A 28 -1.91 2.06 15.51
CA ASP A 28 -2.79 2.00 16.68
C ASP A 28 -3.36 3.38 17.08
N VAL A 29 -3.65 4.24 16.09
CA VAL A 29 -4.15 5.60 16.35
C VAL A 29 -5.53 5.59 16.97
N PHE A 30 -6.31 4.54 16.71
CA PHE A 30 -7.70 4.49 17.13
C PHE A 30 -7.91 3.87 18.51
N GLY A 31 -6.96 3.10 19.07
CA GLY A 31 -7.09 2.41 20.38
C GLY A 31 -8.34 1.55 20.60
N ILE A 32 -9.25 1.51 19.62
CA ILE A 32 -10.64 1.01 19.68
C ILE A 32 -10.95 0.23 18.39
N LEU A 33 -10.35 0.61 17.25
CA LEU A 33 -10.39 -0.16 16.00
C LEU A 33 -9.24 -1.16 15.99
N ASP A 34 -9.26 -2.08 16.95
CA ASP A 34 -8.52 -3.32 16.81
C ASP A 34 -9.23 -4.15 15.73
N ILE A 35 -8.90 -3.88 14.46
CA ILE A 35 -9.28 -4.74 13.34
C ILE A 35 -8.01 -5.50 12.94
N PRO A 36 -7.71 -6.65 13.59
CA PRO A 36 -6.51 -7.42 13.33
C PRO A 36 -6.37 -7.78 11.85
N VAL A 37 -7.50 -7.92 11.16
CA VAL A 37 -7.54 -8.26 9.73
C VAL A 37 -6.85 -7.18 8.89
N LEU A 38 -7.12 -5.88 9.10
CA LEU A 38 -6.53 -4.83 8.26
C LEU A 38 -5.05 -4.62 8.56
N GLN A 39 -4.67 -4.62 9.84
CA GLN A 39 -3.27 -4.54 10.26
C GLN A 39 -2.44 -5.66 9.64
N ASN A 40 -3.00 -6.87 9.56
CA ASN A 40 -2.26 -8.04 9.10
C ASN A 40 -2.10 -8.11 7.58
N ILE A 41 -2.82 -7.34 6.76
CA ILE A 41 -2.69 -7.47 5.30
C ILE A 41 -1.28 -7.07 4.85
N HIS A 42 -0.81 -5.87 5.23
CA HIS A 42 0.53 -5.41 4.85
C HIS A 42 1.63 -6.08 5.68
N LEU A 43 1.43 -6.27 6.99
CA LEU A 43 2.45 -6.87 7.85
C LEU A 43 2.71 -8.34 7.49
N SER A 44 1.68 -9.09 7.11
CA SER A 44 1.83 -10.50 6.72
C SER A 44 2.49 -10.70 5.36
N MET A 45 2.86 -9.63 4.65
CA MET A 45 3.68 -9.73 3.45
C MET A 45 5.14 -10.01 3.78
N PHE A 46 5.63 -9.61 4.95
CA PHE A 46 7.01 -9.79 5.36
C PHE A 46 7.24 -11.17 5.99
N LEU A 47 8.36 -11.80 5.66
CA LEU A 47 8.74 -13.15 6.13
C LEU A 47 9.21 -13.14 7.59
N LEU A 48 9.89 -12.07 8.00
CA LEU A 48 10.18 -11.84 9.39
C LEU A 48 8.94 -11.23 10.02
N PRO A 49 8.33 -11.87 11.04
CA PRO A 49 7.35 -11.15 11.84
C PRO A 49 8.04 -9.91 12.37
N LEU A 50 7.42 -8.75 12.17
CA LEU A 50 7.76 -7.53 12.90
C LEU A 50 7.39 -7.77 14.36
N GLU A 51 8.10 -8.68 15.03
CA GLU A 51 7.88 -9.01 16.43
C GLU A 51 8.14 -7.76 17.24
N GLU A 52 7.17 -7.41 18.08
CA GLU A 52 7.16 -6.20 18.90
C GLU A 52 8.25 -6.19 19.99
N SER A 53 9.05 -7.26 20.08
CA SER A 53 10.08 -7.45 21.10
C SER A 53 11.36 -6.65 20.84
N SER A 54 11.62 -6.18 19.60
CA SER A 54 12.79 -5.36 19.28
C SER A 54 12.43 -3.94 18.86
N GLU A 55 13.12 -2.93 19.41
CA GLU A 55 12.92 -1.52 19.06
C GLU A 55 13.09 -1.21 17.55
N PRO A 56 14.05 -1.82 16.83
CA PRO A 56 14.14 -1.66 15.37
C PRO A 56 12.88 -2.13 14.64
N ASN A 57 12.24 -3.22 15.07
CA ASN A 57 11.01 -3.72 14.45
C ASN A 57 9.83 -2.76 14.64
N LYS A 58 9.71 -2.12 15.82
CA LYS A 58 8.67 -1.12 16.08
C LYS A 58 8.83 0.12 15.19
N LEU A 59 10.06 0.59 14.99
CA LEU A 59 10.34 1.71 14.11
C LEU A 59 9.97 1.37 12.65
N CYS A 60 10.39 0.21 12.16
CA CYS A 60 10.06 -0.26 10.81
C CYS A 60 8.54 -0.37 10.58
N LYS A 61 7.79 -0.88 11.57
CA LYS A 61 6.31 -0.96 11.52
C LYS A 61 5.68 0.43 11.35
N ARG A 62 6.15 1.43 12.12
CA ARG A 62 5.66 2.82 12.00
C ARG A 62 6.06 3.46 10.66
N MET A 63 7.29 3.25 10.21
CA MET A 63 7.74 3.77 8.91
C MET A 63 6.93 3.20 7.75
N LEU A 64 6.65 1.89 7.77
CA LEU A 64 5.77 1.24 6.79
C LEU A 64 4.37 1.87 6.83
N ALA A 65 3.81 2.10 8.02
CA ALA A 65 2.49 2.71 8.15
C ALA A 65 2.46 4.14 7.59
N TYR A 66 3.46 4.98 7.88
CA TYR A 66 3.54 6.32 7.30
C TYR A 66 3.70 6.29 5.78
N TRP A 67 4.41 5.30 5.24
CA TRP A 67 4.56 5.10 3.81
C TRP A 67 3.22 4.73 3.14
N ILE A 68 2.51 3.74 3.69
CA ILE A 68 1.17 3.34 3.22
C ILE A 68 0.21 4.54 3.32
N PHE A 69 0.22 5.26 4.45
CA PHE A 69 -0.61 6.45 4.64
C PHE A 69 -0.37 7.51 3.56
N THR A 70 0.90 7.76 3.25
CA THR A 70 1.30 8.75 2.23
C THR A 70 0.72 8.37 0.87
N TYR A 71 0.79 7.10 0.47
CA TYR A 71 0.20 6.64 -0.79
C TYR A 71 -1.32 6.68 -0.77
N GLY A 72 -1.93 6.36 0.37
CA GLY A 72 -3.36 6.52 0.56
C GLY A 72 -3.84 7.95 0.32
N ILE A 73 -3.15 8.94 0.91
CA ILE A 73 -3.43 10.37 0.71
C ILE A 73 -3.23 10.78 -0.75
N ILE A 74 -2.13 10.35 -1.39
CA ILE A 74 -1.88 10.66 -2.80
C ILE A 74 -3.01 10.13 -3.70
N ARG A 75 -3.41 8.87 -3.53
CA ARG A 75 -4.46 8.22 -4.33
C ARG A 75 -5.84 8.82 -4.08
N LEU A 76 -6.11 9.29 -2.86
CA LEU A 76 -7.41 9.84 -2.49
C LEU A 76 -7.59 11.30 -2.95
N TYR A 77 -6.55 12.12 -2.81
CA TYR A 77 -6.67 13.58 -2.95
C TYR A 77 -5.97 14.17 -4.17
N SER A 78 -5.06 13.46 -4.83
CA SER A 78 -4.42 14.00 -6.02
C SER A 78 -5.41 14.11 -7.18
N SER A 79 -5.38 15.25 -7.88
CA SER A 79 -6.06 15.45 -9.16
C SER A 79 -5.18 15.09 -10.35
N GLU A 80 -3.90 14.83 -10.12
CA GLU A 80 -2.89 14.67 -11.16
C GLU A 80 -2.66 13.18 -11.48
N PRO A 81 -3.08 12.68 -12.66
CA PRO A 81 -2.98 11.26 -12.99
C PRO A 81 -1.56 10.73 -12.91
N HIS A 82 -0.57 11.55 -13.31
CA HIS A 82 0.85 11.19 -13.26
C HIS A 82 1.38 11.02 -11.82
N VAL A 83 0.82 11.73 -10.84
CA VAL A 83 1.21 11.56 -9.42
C VAL A 83 0.62 10.26 -8.88
N ILE A 84 -0.64 10.00 -9.22
CA ILE A 84 -1.32 8.76 -8.84
C ILE A 84 -0.61 7.55 -9.46
N SER A 85 -0.32 7.57 -10.77
CA SER A 85 0.34 6.45 -11.45
C SER A 85 1.73 6.16 -10.88
N ARG A 86 2.51 7.21 -10.61
CA ARG A 86 3.83 7.09 -9.97
C ARG A 86 3.74 6.49 -8.56
N SER A 87 2.69 6.79 -7.78
CA SER A 87 2.51 6.17 -6.46
C SER A 87 2.40 4.64 -6.56
N TYR A 88 1.73 4.14 -7.60
CA TYR A 88 1.62 2.70 -7.86
C TYR A 88 2.93 2.10 -8.37
N TYR A 89 3.63 2.76 -9.27
CA TYR A 89 4.92 2.25 -9.77
C TYR A 89 5.97 2.21 -8.67
N ILE A 90 6.03 3.20 -7.78
CA ILE A 90 6.99 3.18 -6.67
C ILE A 90 6.65 2.03 -5.70
N GLU A 91 5.37 1.79 -5.40
CA GLU A 91 4.94 0.62 -4.62
C GLU A 91 5.40 -0.69 -5.29
N ALA A 92 5.16 -0.86 -6.59
CA ALA A 92 5.58 -2.05 -7.33
C ALA A 92 7.12 -2.24 -7.28
N ILE A 93 7.90 -1.18 -7.48
CA ILE A 93 9.37 -1.23 -7.44
C ILE A 93 9.86 -1.62 -6.04
N PHE A 94 9.30 -1.02 -4.99
CA PHE A 94 9.67 -1.33 -3.62
C PHE A 94 9.37 -2.79 -3.27
N ILE A 95 8.15 -3.25 -3.57
CA ILE A 95 7.75 -4.65 -3.31
C ILE A 95 8.57 -5.62 -4.14
N ALA A 96 8.90 -5.29 -5.40
CA ALA A 96 9.78 -6.11 -6.24
C ALA A 96 11.20 -6.19 -5.66
N ASN A 97 11.76 -5.08 -5.18
CA ASN A 97 13.07 -5.09 -4.53
C ASN A 97 13.08 -5.96 -3.27
N GLU A 98 12.10 -5.78 -2.38
CA GLU A 98 12.04 -6.55 -1.13
C GLU A 98 11.78 -8.04 -1.38
N SER A 99 10.92 -8.38 -2.34
CA SER A 99 10.57 -9.79 -2.62
C SER A 99 11.58 -10.52 -3.49
N LEU A 100 12.10 -9.92 -4.57
CA LEU A 100 12.95 -10.59 -5.55
C LEU A 100 14.44 -10.44 -5.27
N VAL A 101 14.85 -9.32 -4.66
CA VAL A 101 16.28 -9.03 -4.41
C VAL A 101 16.63 -9.32 -2.96
N LYS A 102 15.84 -8.79 -2.00
CA LYS A 102 16.13 -8.95 -0.57
C LYS A 102 15.57 -10.25 0.01
N ASN A 103 14.61 -10.88 -0.67
CA ASN A 103 13.93 -12.10 -0.21
C ASN A 103 13.35 -11.94 1.21
N THR A 104 12.80 -10.76 1.53
CA THR A 104 12.23 -10.42 2.85
C THR A 104 10.71 -10.53 2.88
N MET A 105 10.06 -10.88 1.75
CA MET A 105 8.62 -10.95 1.60
C MET A 105 8.13 -12.29 1.02
N HIS A 106 6.90 -12.67 1.37
CA HIS A 106 6.21 -13.80 0.76
C HIS A 106 5.93 -13.54 -0.72
N ILE A 107 6.62 -14.28 -1.58
CA ILE A 107 6.61 -14.09 -3.04
C ILE A 107 5.21 -14.09 -3.65
N ASN A 108 4.30 -14.96 -3.19
CA ASN A 108 2.93 -15.04 -3.71
C ASN A 108 2.12 -13.75 -3.45
N LYS A 109 2.28 -13.16 -2.26
CA LYS A 109 1.62 -11.90 -1.89
C LYS A 109 2.25 -10.72 -2.62
N ALA A 110 3.59 -10.72 -2.72
CA ALA A 110 4.34 -9.69 -3.42
C ALA A 110 3.97 -9.63 -4.92
N TYR A 111 3.88 -10.77 -5.61
CA TYR A 111 3.50 -10.83 -7.02
C TYR A 111 2.13 -10.21 -7.28
N PHE A 112 1.16 -10.50 -6.42
CA PHE A 112 -0.17 -9.90 -6.54
C PHE A 112 -0.07 -8.37 -6.51
N VAL A 113 0.58 -7.81 -5.49
CA VAL A 113 0.73 -6.35 -5.34
C VAL A 113 1.51 -5.73 -6.50
N ILE A 114 2.63 -6.33 -6.91
CA ILE A 114 3.43 -5.84 -8.05
C ILE A 114 2.57 -5.76 -9.32
N CYS A 115 1.88 -6.85 -9.66
CA CYS A 115 1.05 -6.92 -10.87
C CYS A 115 -0.12 -5.94 -10.80
N THR A 116 -0.82 -5.86 -9.66
CA THR A 116 -1.94 -4.93 -9.51
C THR A 116 -1.46 -3.49 -9.58
N SER A 117 -0.35 -3.13 -8.92
CA SER A 117 0.14 -1.75 -8.91
C SER A 117 0.64 -1.34 -10.29
N ILE A 118 1.33 -2.21 -11.05
CA ILE A 118 1.68 -1.91 -12.45
C ILE A 118 0.42 -1.69 -13.31
N LEU A 119 -0.59 -2.57 -13.17
CA LEU A 119 -1.83 -2.45 -13.93
C LEU A 119 -2.57 -1.14 -13.63
N PHE A 120 -2.76 -0.81 -12.35
CA PHE A 120 -3.43 0.42 -11.92
C PHE A 120 -2.63 1.67 -12.34
N GLY A 121 -1.30 1.64 -12.19
CA GLY A 121 -0.43 2.73 -12.63
C GLY A 121 -0.58 3.01 -14.13
N PHE A 122 -0.52 1.96 -14.95
CA PHE A 122 -0.67 2.06 -16.40
C PHE A 122 -2.06 2.55 -16.80
N MET A 123 -3.11 1.99 -16.20
CA MET A 123 -4.50 2.39 -16.49
C MET A 123 -4.74 3.86 -16.18
N VAL A 124 -4.19 4.39 -15.09
CA VAL A 124 -4.34 5.81 -14.70
C VAL A 124 -3.54 6.72 -15.62
N GLU A 125 -2.36 6.30 -16.08
CA GLU A 125 -1.49 7.10 -16.93
C GLU A 125 -2.06 7.33 -18.35
N ILE A 126 -2.78 6.35 -18.89
CA ILE A 126 -3.33 6.41 -20.26
C ILE A 126 -4.74 7.00 -20.33
N SER A 127 -5.37 7.30 -19.19
CA SER A 127 -6.80 7.63 -19.09
C SER A 127 -7.06 9.11 -18.79
#